data_AF-K1KV33-F1
#
_entry.id   AF-K1KV33-F1
#
_cell.length_a   1.000
_cell.length_b   1.000
_cell.length_c   1.000
_cell.angle_alpha   90.00
_cell.angle_beta   90.00
_cell.angle_gamma   90.00
#
_symmetry.space_group_name_H-M   'P 1'
#
loop_
_entity.id
_entity.type
_entity.pdbx_description
1 polymer ?
#
loop_
_entity_poly.entity_id
_entity_poly.type
_entity_poly.pdbx_seq_one_letter_code
_entity_poly.pdbx_strand_id
1 'polypeptide(L)'
;MAYVANLVVSGSTNDATSSPVTVTVKLNSGSAQAATVEANGSFTKTITLVEGSNTIVVTATDKAGKSSTVTRTIILDTIAPVVAGITIAPNPVNVGQSYIITVDVTD
;
A
#
# COMPACT_ATOMS: atom_id res chain seq x y z
N MET A 1 10.51 -8.89 11.49
CA MET A 1 10.12 -9.50 10.20
C MET A 1 9.58 -8.37 9.34
N ALA A 2 10.10 -8.13 8.14
CA ALA A 2 9.55 -7.10 7.26
C ALA A 2 8.19 -7.59 6.73
N TYR A 3 7.11 -6.86 7.02
CA TYR A 3 5.81 -7.18 6.46
C TYR A 3 5.84 -6.82 4.97
N VAL A 4 5.58 -7.79 4.10
CA VAL A 4 5.52 -7.57 2.65
C VAL A 4 4.04 -7.50 2.27
N ALA A 5 3.55 -6.30 1.98
CA ALA A 5 2.18 -6.11 1.51
C ALA A 5 2.15 -6.09 -0.02
N ASN A 6 1.46 -7.07 -0.62
CA ASN A 6 1.26 -7.12 -2.06
C ASN A 6 -0.14 -6.63 -2.41
N LEU A 7 -0.23 -5.75 -3.40
CA LEU A 7 -1.48 -5.30 -3.99
C LEU A 7 -1.60 -5.83 -5.42
N VAL A 8 -2.75 -6.39 -5.73
CA VAL A 8 -3.12 -6.75 -7.11
C VAL A 8 -3.87 -5.59 -7.74
N VAL A 9 -3.29 -5.00 -8.78
CA VAL A 9 -3.96 -4.03 -9.64
C VAL A 9 -4.59 -4.80 -10.80
N SER A 10 -5.91 -4.81 -10.87
CA SER A 10 -6.67 -5.51 -11.91
C SER A 10 -7.67 -4.60 -12.60
N GLY A 11 -8.01 -4.92 -13.85
CA GLY A 11 -9.06 -4.24 -14.59
C GLY A 11 -9.35 -4.90 -15.92
N SER A 12 -10.08 -4.19 -16.78
CA SER A 12 -10.33 -4.58 -18.15
C SER A 12 -10.14 -3.40 -19.11
N THR A 13 -9.84 -3.72 -20.36
CA THR A 13 -9.95 -2.82 -21.50
C THR A 13 -11.00 -3.36 -22.46
N ASN A 14 -11.82 -2.47 -23.02
CA ASN A 14 -12.75 -2.80 -24.11
C ASN A 14 -12.07 -2.74 -25.48
N ASP A 15 -10.83 -2.28 -25.54
CA ASP A 15 -10.01 -2.21 -26.75
C ASP A 15 -9.19 -3.51 -26.96
N ALA A 16 -9.75 -4.64 -26.54
CA ALA A 16 -9.12 -5.96 -26.70
C ALA A 16 -8.93 -6.34 -28.18
N THR A 17 -9.74 -5.78 -29.09
CA THR A 17 -9.71 -6.07 -30.53
C THR A 17 -8.70 -5.21 -31.31
N SER A 18 -8.18 -4.11 -30.76
CA SER A 18 -7.14 -3.26 -31.38
C SER A 18 -5.74 -3.60 -30.85
N SER A 19 -5.44 -4.89 -30.77
CA SER A 19 -4.17 -5.40 -30.25
C SER A 19 -2.94 -4.79 -30.96
N PRO A 20 -1.88 -4.39 -30.20
CA PRO A 20 -1.76 -4.50 -28.74
C PRO A 20 -2.20 -3.22 -28.00
N VAL A 21 -3.08 -3.36 -27.00
CA VAL A 21 -3.21 -2.38 -25.91
C VAL A 21 -2.13 -2.69 -24.88
N THR A 22 -1.33 -1.69 -24.52
CA THR A 22 -0.35 -1.83 -23.45
C THR A 22 -0.88 -1.19 -22.18
N VAL A 23 -0.87 -1.92 -21.07
CA VAL A 23 -1.16 -1.37 -19.74
C VAL A 23 0.13 -1.38 -18.93
N THR A 24 0.44 -0.26 -18.29
CA THR A 24 1.56 -0.13 -17.38
C THR A 24 1.11 0.33 -16.00
N VAL A 25 1.79 -0.13 -14.96
CA VAL A 25 1.58 0.26 -13.57
C VAL A 25 2.89 0.79 -13.02
N LYS A 26 2.87 2.01 -12.50
CA LYS A 26 3.98 2.66 -11.81
C LYS A 26 3.62 2.85 -10.35
N LEU A 27 4.53 2.46 -9.46
CA LEU A 27 4.43 2.71 -8.02
C LEU A 27 5.45 3.79 -7.62
N ASN A 28 4.96 4.83 -6.95
CA ASN A 28 5.76 5.94 -6.43
C ASN A 28 6.68 6.54 -7.52
N SER A 29 7.95 6.75 -7.19
CA SER A 29 9.00 7.22 -8.10
C SER A 29 9.62 6.10 -8.95
N GLY A 30 9.15 4.85 -8.84
CA GLY A 30 9.68 3.71 -9.57
C GLY A 30 9.42 3.76 -11.09
N SER A 31 10.02 2.83 -11.82
CA SER A 31 9.75 2.66 -13.24
C SER A 31 8.35 2.09 -13.49
N ALA A 32 7.70 2.53 -14.58
CA ALA A 32 6.47 1.92 -15.03
C ALA A 32 6.74 0.48 -15.49
N GLN A 33 5.90 -0.45 -15.05
CA GLN A 33 6.03 -1.86 -15.37
C GLN A 33 4.83 -2.32 -16.19
N ALA A 34 5.06 -3.13 -17.22
CA ALA A 34 3.98 -3.73 -17.99
C ALA A 34 3.10 -4.65 -17.11
N ALA A 35 1.79 -4.53 -17.30
CA ALA A 35 0.78 -5.49 -16.86
C ALA A 35 0.51 -6.48 -17.99
N THR A 36 0.23 -7.74 -17.64
CA THR A 36 -0.22 -8.72 -18.63
C THR A 36 -1.65 -8.41 -19.01
N VAL A 37 -1.93 -8.26 -20.31
CA VAL A 37 -3.27 -8.06 -20.86
C VAL A 37 -3.67 -9.35 -21.59
N GLU A 38 -4.74 -9.98 -21.12
CA GLU A 38 -5.29 -11.21 -21.67
C GLU A 38 -6.11 -10.94 -22.94
N ALA A 39 -6.38 -12.00 -23.72
CA ALA A 39 -7.12 -11.89 -24.99
C ALA A 39 -8.56 -11.35 -24.83
N ASN A 40 -9.16 -11.51 -23.64
CA ASN A 40 -10.49 -10.97 -23.31
C ASN A 40 -10.43 -9.50 -22.82
N GLY A 41 -9.25 -8.87 -22.83
CA GLY A 41 -9.03 -7.51 -22.37
C GLY A 41 -8.85 -7.36 -20.85
N SER A 42 -8.94 -8.44 -20.07
CA SER A 42 -8.61 -8.40 -18.64
C SER A 42 -7.11 -8.17 -18.44
N PHE A 43 -6.71 -7.41 -17.43
CA PHE A 43 -5.31 -7.25 -17.08
C PHE A 43 -5.08 -7.34 -15.58
N THR A 44 -3.87 -7.75 -15.22
CA THR A 44 -3.43 -7.83 -13.82
C THR A 44 -1.95 -7.46 -13.67
N LYS A 45 -1.63 -6.84 -12.54
CA LYS A 45 -0.26 -6.57 -12.11
C LYS A 45 -0.18 -6.57 -10.58
N THR A 46 0.70 -7.40 -10.03
CA THR A 46 1.06 -7.34 -8.62
C THR A 46 2.14 -6.28 -8.41
N ILE A 47 1.95 -5.44 -7.39
CA ILE A 47 2.95 -4.50 -6.90
C ILE A 47 3.17 -4.74 -5.40
N THR A 48 4.40 -4.51 -4.93
CA THR A 48 4.73 -4.59 -3.51
C THR A 48 4.72 -3.18 -2.93
N LEU A 49 3.86 -2.95 -1.94
CA LEU A 49 3.73 -1.68 -1.26
C LEU A 49 4.88 -1.44 -0.30
N VAL A 50 5.17 -0.17 -0.03
CA VAL A 50 6.10 0.28 1.00
C VAL A 50 5.35 0.88 2.17
N GLU A 51 5.94 0.90 3.35
CA GLU A 51 5.35 1.57 4.52
C GLU A 51 5.04 3.04 4.22
N GLY A 52 3.91 3.53 4.70
CA GLY A 52 3.41 4.88 4.45
C GLY A 52 2.69 5.02 3.11
N SER A 53 2.84 6.19 2.49
CA SER A 53 2.08 6.57 1.29
C SER A 53 2.58 5.87 0.02
N ASN A 54 1.66 5.28 -0.72
CA ASN A 54 1.88 4.59 -1.99
C ASN A 54 1.00 5.22 -3.08
N THR A 55 1.61 5.92 -4.03
CA THR A 55 0.95 6.48 -5.20
C THR A 55 1.09 5.53 -6.39
N ILE A 56 -0.03 5.05 -6.89
CA ILE A 56 -0.15 4.08 -7.98
C ILE A 56 -0.68 4.81 -9.20
N VAL A 57 0.04 4.71 -10.31
CA VAL A 57 -0.33 5.28 -11.60
C VAL A 57 -0.51 4.16 -12.60
N VAL A 58 -1.69 4.05 -13.18
CA VAL A 58 -2.01 3.08 -14.23
C VAL A 58 -2.20 3.82 -15.54
N THR A 59 -1.45 3.44 -16.57
CA THR A 59 -1.55 4.04 -17.91
C THR A 59 -1.88 2.95 -18.92
N ALA A 60 -2.96 3.14 -19.66
CA ALA A 60 -3.33 2.33 -20.81
C ALA A 60 -3.03 3.11 -22.10
N THR A 61 -2.43 2.46 -23.08
CA THR A 61 -2.12 3.04 -24.40
C THR A 61 -2.64 2.12 -25.50
N ASP A 62 -3.42 2.68 -26.43
CA ASP A 62 -3.92 1.97 -27.61
C ASP A 62 -2.85 1.83 -28.69
N LYS A 63 -3.14 1.04 -29.73
CA LYS A 63 -2.24 0.85 -30.88
C LYS A 63 -1.93 2.14 -31.65
N ALA A 64 -2.84 3.11 -31.62
CA ALA A 64 -2.66 4.42 -32.26
C ALA A 64 -1.84 5.39 -31.40
N GLY A 65 -1.34 4.96 -30.23
CA GLY A 65 -0.55 5.76 -29.31
C GLY A 65 -1.36 6.70 -28.42
N LYS A 66 -2.70 6.58 -28.37
CA LYS A 66 -3.52 7.36 -27.44
C LYS A 66 -3.48 6.71 -26.07
N SER A 67 -3.26 7.53 -25.04
CA SER A 67 -3.13 7.05 -23.67
C SER A 67 -4.16 7.66 -22.74
N SER A 68 -4.58 6.88 -21.74
CA SER A 68 -5.35 7.36 -20.57
C SER A 68 -4.67 6.91 -19.30
N THR A 69 -4.72 7.75 -18.26
CA THR A 69 -4.05 7.49 -16.99
C THR A 69 -5.01 7.66 -15.81
N VAL A 70 -4.89 6.77 -14.82
CA VAL A 70 -5.59 6.86 -13.53
C VAL A 70 -4.56 6.81 -12.40
N THR A 71 -4.71 7.70 -11.43
CA THR A 71 -3.87 7.76 -10.23
C THR A 71 -4.68 7.44 -8.98
N ARG A 72 -4.12 6.64 -8.07
CA ARG A 72 -4.67 6.32 -6.76
C ARG A 72 -3.58 6.36 -5.70
N THR A 73 -3.91 6.88 -4.52
CA THR A 73 -3.00 6.87 -3.37
C THR A 73 -3.60 6.02 -2.27
N ILE A 74 -2.80 5.15 -1.69
CA ILE A 74 -3.16 4.33 -0.53
C ILE A 74 -2.05 4.46 0.53
N ILE A 75 -2.40 4.19 1.80
CA ILE A 75 -1.44 4.20 2.90
C ILE A 75 -1.33 2.78 3.41
N LEU A 76 -0.11 2.26 3.48
CA LEU A 76 0.21 1.05 4.20
C LEU A 76 0.70 1.44 5.58
N ASP A 77 0.10 0.86 6.60
CA ASP A 77 0.52 1.00 7.99
C ASP A 77 0.72 -0.40 8.58
N THR A 78 1.97 -0.74 8.89
CA THR A 78 2.36 -2.02 9.48
C THR A 78 3.09 -1.87 10.80
N ILE A 79 3.28 -0.64 11.26
CA ILE A 79 3.95 -0.36 12.51
C ILE A 79 2.94 -0.61 13.63
N ALA A 80 3.28 -1.50 14.56
CA ALA A 80 2.45 -1.73 15.72
C ALA A 80 2.76 -0.67 16.78
N PRO A 81 1.76 -0.21 17.56
CA PRO A 81 2.01 0.66 18.69
C PRO A 81 2.99 0.04 19.68
N VAL A 82 3.88 0.85 20.24
CA VAL A 82 4.84 0.47 21.26
C VAL A 82 4.38 1.01 22.61
N VAL A 83 4.31 0.13 23.62
CA VAL A 83 4.06 0.50 25.01
C VAL A 83 5.40 0.52 25.76
N ALA A 84 5.72 1.66 26.38
CA ALA A 84 6.95 1.90 27.12
C ALA A 84 6.68 2.70 28.41
N GLY A 85 7.75 3.08 29.12
CA GLY A 85 7.67 4.06 30.20
C GLY A 85 6.83 3.64 31.41
N ILE A 86 6.68 2.32 31.66
CA ILE A 86 5.90 1.81 32.79
C ILE A 86 6.53 2.31 34.10
N THR A 87 5.85 3.25 34.76
CA THR A 87 6.31 3.84 36.00
C THR A 87 5.19 3.88 37.03
N ILE A 88 5.57 3.69 38.29
CA ILE A 88 4.70 3.80 39.45
C ILE A 88 5.52 4.47 40.56
N ALA A 89 4.93 5.46 41.22
CA ALA A 89 5.55 6.19 42.31
C ALA A 89 4.56 6.39 43.46
N PRO A 90 4.95 6.12 44.72
CA PRO A 90 6.20 5.50 45.16
C PRO A 90 6.29 4.00 44.82
N ASN A 91 7.53 3.50 44.76
CA ASN A 91 7.84 2.07 44.73
C ASN A 91 8.90 1.79 45.82
N PRO A 92 8.63 0.96 46.84
CA PRO A 92 7.46 0.09 47.01
C PRO A 92 6.16 0.83 47.37
N VAL A 93 5.03 0.17 47.12
CA VAL A 93 3.67 0.64 47.45
C VAL A 93 3.25 0.20 48.86
N ASN A 94 2.31 0.92 49.47
CA ASN A 94 1.79 0.70 50.82
C ASN A 94 0.34 0.17 50.79
N VAL A 95 -0.03 -0.60 51.81
CA VAL A 95 -1.39 -1.14 51.95
C VAL A 95 -2.42 -0.03 52.19
N GLY A 96 -3.62 -0.20 51.62
CA GLY A 96 -4.76 0.73 51.82
C GLY A 96 -4.75 1.97 50.93
N GLN A 97 -3.74 2.15 50.08
CA GLN A 97 -3.62 3.28 49.16
C GLN A 97 -3.86 2.86 47.71
N SER A 98 -4.40 3.78 46.91
CA SER A 98 -4.49 3.62 45.45
C SER A 98 -3.25 4.20 44.77
N TYR A 99 -2.79 3.52 43.72
CA TYR A 99 -1.65 3.92 42.92
C TYR A 99 -2.04 3.98 41.44
N ILE A 100 -1.43 4.90 40.71
CA ILE A 100 -1.57 5.00 39.26
C ILE A 100 -0.28 4.45 38.64
N ILE A 101 -0.46 3.60 37.63
CA ILE A 101 0.61 3.24 36.71
C ILE A 101 0.50 4.16 35.50
N THR A 102 1.60 4.81 35.16
CA THR A 102 1.72 5.60 33.94
C THR A 102 2.50 4.79 32.90
N VAL A 103 2.04 4.84 31.66
CA VAL A 103 2.69 4.22 30.51
C VAL A 103 2.69 5.21 29.35
N ASP A 104 3.73 5.14 28.52
CA ASP A 104 3.83 5.88 27.27
C ASP A 104 3.46 4.94 26.13
N VAL A 105 2.56 5.38 25.25
CA VAL A 105 2.15 4.63 24.05
C VAL A 105 2.47 5.47 22.83
N THR A 106 3.25 4.93 21.89
CA THR A 106 3.60 5.58 20.62
C THR A 106 3.18 4.71 19.45
N ASP A 107 2.71 5.33 18.37
CA ASP A 107 2.36 4.72 17.08
C ASP A 107 3.07 5.49 15.96
#